data_AF-A0AAV8U187-F1
#
_entry.id   AF-A0AAV8U187-F1
#
_cell.length_a   1.000
_cell.length_b   1.000
_cell.length_c   1.000
_cell.angle_alpha   90.00
_cell.angle_beta   90.00
_cell.angle_gamma   90.00
#
_symmetry.space_group_name_H-M   'P 1'
#
loop_
_entity.id
_entity.type
_entity.pdbx_description
1 polymer ?
#
loop_
_entity_poly.entity_id
_entity_poly.type
_entity_poly.pdbx_seq_one_letter_code
_entity_poly.pdbx_strand_id
1 'polypeptide(L)'
;MLLLPRCRIYSLASFCNRLETRCGSISSFRLLALKANGLEGGYSKRFIRRPLSTKAGGRSKTSHSSETANIRDGILDNKFSASSTMNVNKIEATEFLKLQRYNIQQLVSGNKDLDDLVTVIVFDLETTGLSRERDQIIEIALQDLRGGKNSTFQSLVNPGRHVTNWHIHGITTDMVCRPEVPRMEELISILLQFVRSRQKPNGYVLFVAHNARAFDVPFLVKAFSRCNIDIPLDWFFLDTIPLAREVMKSEGSKVPYKVSLQALGDKYDIKQIGTAHRSMSDVKRLSLIFQRLTFELKLPLSGILEKAFSHLDTTSTKKKKN
;
A
#
# COMPACT_ATOMS: atom_id res chain seq x y z
N MET A 1 -27.98 -24.49 45.29
CA MET A 1 -28.44 -23.79 44.06
C MET A 1 -27.22 -23.06 43.50
N LEU A 2 -26.47 -23.71 42.61
CA LEU A 2 -25.14 -23.28 42.17
C LEU A 2 -25.25 -22.33 40.97
N LEU A 3 -24.56 -21.20 41.09
CA LEU A 3 -24.31 -20.20 40.05
C LEU A 3 -23.42 -20.77 38.94
N LEU A 4 -23.78 -20.50 37.68
CA LEU A 4 -22.90 -20.63 36.52
C LEU A 4 -22.71 -19.26 35.85
N PRO A 5 -21.50 -18.93 35.36
CA PRO A 5 -21.16 -17.60 34.89
C PRO A 5 -21.58 -17.39 33.43
N ARG A 6 -22.13 -16.20 33.15
CA ARG A 6 -22.41 -15.73 31.78
C ARG A 6 -21.11 -15.26 31.12
N CYS A 7 -20.43 -16.15 30.39
CA CYS A 7 -19.41 -15.74 29.41
C CYS A 7 -20.10 -15.15 28.17
N ARG A 8 -19.87 -13.86 27.90
CA ARG A 8 -20.22 -13.21 26.64
C ARG A 8 -19.16 -13.59 25.59
N ILE A 9 -19.58 -14.30 24.54
CA ILE A 9 -18.77 -14.54 23.34
C ILE A 9 -19.07 -13.40 22.37
N TYR A 10 -18.14 -12.47 22.18
CA TYR A 10 -18.17 -11.54 21.05
C TYR A 10 -17.39 -12.17 19.90
N SER A 11 -18.13 -12.66 18.91
CA SER A 11 -17.63 -13.14 17.63
C SER A 11 -17.74 -12.00 16.60
N LEU A 12 -16.79 -11.94 15.66
CA LEU A 12 -16.78 -11.03 14.50
C LEU A 12 -18.11 -11.00 13.71
N ALA A 13 -19.00 -11.98 13.92
CA ALA A 13 -20.37 -11.96 13.39
C ALA A 13 -21.21 -10.73 13.81
N SER A 14 -20.90 -10.09 14.96
CA SER A 14 -21.64 -8.90 15.41
C SER A 14 -21.41 -7.64 14.56
N PHE A 15 -20.42 -7.67 13.66
CA PHE A 15 -20.19 -6.60 12.69
C PHE A 15 -21.27 -6.55 11.59
N CYS A 16 -22.04 -7.62 11.41
CA CYS A 16 -22.88 -7.84 10.22
C CYS A 16 -24.36 -7.39 10.32
N ASN A 17 -24.91 -7.05 11.48
CA ASN A 17 -26.36 -6.75 11.58
C ASN A 17 -26.77 -5.30 11.19
N ARG A 18 -25.97 -4.59 10.38
CA ARG A 18 -26.29 -3.22 9.94
C ARG A 18 -26.18 -2.98 8.42
N LEU A 19 -26.08 -4.03 7.61
CA LEU A 19 -25.99 -3.91 6.15
C LEU A 19 -27.30 -4.22 5.40
N GLU A 20 -28.34 -4.69 6.08
CA GLU A 20 -29.68 -4.88 5.48
C GLU A 20 -30.65 -3.81 5.97
N THR A 21 -30.56 -2.60 5.42
CA THR A 21 -31.68 -1.69 5.10
C THR A 21 -31.15 -0.30 4.79
N ARG A 22 -30.99 -0.02 3.49
CA ARG A 22 -31.34 1.23 2.79
C ARG A 22 -30.51 1.33 1.51
N CYS A 23 -30.97 0.58 0.51
CA CYS A 23 -30.79 0.99 -0.88
C CYS A 23 -31.56 2.29 -1.08
N GLY A 24 -30.89 3.34 -1.55
CA GLY A 24 -31.51 4.66 -1.69
C GLY A 24 -30.69 5.56 -2.60
N SER A 25 -31.01 5.49 -3.89
CA SER A 25 -30.91 6.53 -4.92
C SER A 25 -29.56 7.23 -5.14
N ILE A 26 -28.96 6.92 -6.29
CA ILE A 26 -28.12 7.82 -7.06
C ILE A 26 -28.92 9.10 -7.37
N SER A 27 -28.36 10.27 -7.08
CA SER A 27 -28.78 11.51 -7.74
C SER A 27 -27.58 12.45 -7.90
N SER A 28 -27.33 12.81 -9.15
CA SER A 28 -26.59 13.98 -9.58
C SER A 28 -27.27 15.26 -9.07
N PHE A 29 -26.51 16.33 -8.84
CA PHE A 29 -26.68 17.64 -9.50
C PHE A 29 -25.93 18.80 -8.81
N ARG A 30 -25.32 19.61 -9.70
CA ARG A 30 -25.18 21.09 -9.76
C ARG A 30 -24.50 21.91 -8.66
N LEU A 31 -23.47 22.61 -9.14
CA LEU A 31 -23.12 24.02 -8.88
C LEU A 31 -24.24 24.83 -8.24
N LEU A 32 -23.92 25.44 -7.09
CA LEU A 32 -24.57 26.68 -6.66
C LEU A 32 -23.50 27.74 -6.36
N ALA A 33 -23.62 28.81 -7.14
CA ALA A 33 -22.99 30.10 -6.92
C ALA A 33 -23.43 30.70 -5.58
N LEU A 34 -22.50 31.37 -4.90
CA LEU A 34 -22.84 32.37 -3.90
C LEU A 34 -22.53 33.76 -4.45
N LYS A 35 -23.61 34.51 -4.66
CA LYS A 35 -23.63 35.97 -4.72
C LYS A 35 -23.24 36.52 -3.34
N ALA A 36 -22.32 37.47 -3.32
CA ALA A 36 -22.29 38.52 -2.32
C ALA A 36 -22.24 39.86 -3.06
N ASN A 37 -23.32 40.64 -2.93
CA ASN A 37 -23.31 42.10 -3.09
C ASN A 37 -22.37 42.65 -1.99
N GLY A 38 -21.55 43.68 -2.14
CA GLY A 38 -21.49 44.79 -3.07
C GLY A 38 -21.15 46.01 -2.20
N LEU A 39 -20.04 46.70 -2.48
CA LEU A 39 -19.80 48.09 -2.11
C LEU A 39 -18.65 48.64 -2.96
N GLU A 40 -18.83 49.89 -3.35
CA GLU A 40 -18.30 50.63 -4.49
C GLU A 40 -16.78 50.90 -4.48
N GLY A 41 -16.26 51.25 -5.66
CA GLY A 41 -14.99 51.96 -5.80
C GLY A 41 -14.24 51.59 -7.08
N GLY A 42 -14.54 52.28 -8.18
CA GLY A 42 -13.79 52.14 -9.43
C GLY A 42 -12.35 52.62 -9.30
N TYR A 43 -11.46 52.10 -10.14
CA TYR A 43 -10.49 52.84 -10.95
C TYR A 43 -9.70 51.85 -11.83
N SER A 44 -9.67 52.17 -13.12
CA SER A 44 -8.92 51.51 -14.18
C SER A 44 -7.41 51.60 -13.95
N LYS A 45 -6.64 50.54 -14.24
CA LYS A 45 -5.34 50.62 -14.97
C LYS A 45 -4.77 49.24 -15.31
N ARG A 46 -4.54 49.04 -16.61
CA ARG A 46 -3.58 48.08 -17.20
C ARG A 46 -2.20 48.26 -16.57
N PHE A 47 -1.46 47.18 -16.35
CA PHE A 47 0.00 47.23 -16.47
C PHE A 47 0.59 45.96 -17.10
N ILE A 48 1.57 46.24 -17.94
CA ILE A 48 2.28 45.40 -18.90
C ILE A 48 3.51 44.77 -18.23
N ARG A 49 3.92 43.59 -18.71
CA ARG A 49 5.19 42.90 -18.38
C ARG A 49 6.43 43.78 -18.58
N ARG A 50 7.47 43.59 -17.76
CA ARG A 50 8.88 43.39 -18.23
C ARG A 50 9.82 42.95 -17.09
N PRO A 51 10.88 42.16 -17.39
CA PRO A 51 11.87 41.67 -16.43
C PRO A 51 13.05 42.64 -16.30
N LEU A 52 13.71 42.65 -15.13
CA LEU A 52 14.94 43.41 -14.90
C LEU A 52 16.15 42.48 -14.79
N SER A 53 17.11 42.79 -15.65
CA SER A 53 18.49 42.32 -15.71
C SER A 53 19.39 43.32 -14.99
N THR A 54 20.41 42.84 -14.27
CA THR A 54 21.64 43.62 -14.05
C THR A 54 22.86 42.71 -14.15
N LYS A 55 23.75 43.04 -15.08
CA LYS A 55 25.15 42.58 -15.17
C LYS A 55 26.05 43.50 -14.35
N ALA A 56 27.06 42.93 -13.70
CA ALA A 56 28.43 43.43 -13.58
C ALA A 56 29.26 42.22 -13.07
N GLY A 57 30.41 41.80 -13.61
CA GLY A 57 31.40 42.47 -14.45
C GLY A 57 32.73 42.53 -13.69
N GLY A 58 33.65 41.58 -13.91
CA GLY A 58 35.03 41.63 -13.36
C GLY A 58 35.83 40.37 -13.68
N ARG A 59 36.99 40.52 -14.30
CA ARG A 59 37.69 39.55 -15.18
C ARG A 59 39.21 39.59 -14.90
N SER A 60 39.89 38.43 -14.83
CA SER A 60 41.23 38.14 -15.39
C SER A 60 41.50 36.64 -15.19
N LYS A 61 41.69 35.79 -16.23
CA LYS A 61 42.90 35.52 -17.06
C LYS A 61 44.15 35.29 -16.19
N THR A 62 44.77 34.11 -16.21
CA THR A 62 45.67 33.65 -17.29
C THR A 62 45.78 32.12 -17.45
N SER A 63 46.31 31.75 -18.62
CA SER A 63 46.45 30.45 -19.30
C SER A 63 47.78 29.73 -19.05
N HIS A 64 47.84 28.41 -19.33
CA HIS A 64 48.83 27.66 -20.17
C HIS A 64 48.72 26.14 -19.88
N SER A 65 48.21 25.31 -20.82
CA SER A 65 48.92 24.47 -21.84
C SER A 65 49.80 23.36 -21.23
N SER A 66 49.35 22.10 -21.21
CA SER A 66 49.56 21.01 -22.19
C SER A 66 50.82 20.17 -21.92
N GLU A 67 50.66 18.87 -21.62
CA GLU A 67 51.29 17.74 -22.34
C GLU A 67 51.29 16.44 -21.52
N THR A 68 51.24 15.34 -22.28
CA THR A 68 51.13 13.92 -21.92
C THR A 68 52.49 13.27 -21.67
N ALA A 69 52.58 12.28 -20.75
CA ALA A 69 53.33 11.02 -20.96
C ALA A 69 53.19 10.05 -19.77
N ASN A 70 53.10 8.75 -20.09
CA ASN A 70 53.05 7.61 -19.18
C ASN A 70 54.47 7.14 -18.77
N ILE A 71 54.59 6.49 -17.59
CA ILE A 71 55.12 5.10 -17.35
C ILE A 71 55.69 4.95 -15.90
N ARG A 72 55.15 3.95 -15.17
CA ARG A 72 55.66 3.03 -14.10
C ARG A 72 56.76 3.53 -13.14
N ASP A 73 56.73 3.28 -11.82
CA ASP A 73 56.61 2.01 -11.10
C ASP A 73 56.39 2.25 -9.59
N GLY A 74 55.87 1.28 -8.84
CA GLY A 74 55.95 1.28 -7.37
C GLY A 74 54.75 0.71 -6.62
N ILE A 75 54.67 -0.62 -6.56
CA ILE A 75 53.81 -1.36 -5.64
C ILE A 75 54.30 -1.13 -4.20
N LEU A 76 53.43 -0.65 -3.30
CA LEU A 76 53.43 -1.10 -1.91
C LEU A 76 52.00 -1.18 -1.38
N ASP A 77 51.62 -2.42 -1.06
CA ASP A 77 50.35 -2.82 -0.51
C ASP A 77 50.01 -2.10 0.80
N ASN A 78 48.79 -1.57 0.88
CA ASN A 78 48.04 -1.66 2.14
C ASN A 78 46.54 -1.74 1.86
N LYS A 79 46.04 -2.98 1.83
CA LYS A 79 44.61 -3.32 1.87
C LYS A 79 44.04 -2.82 3.20
N PHE A 80 43.29 -1.73 3.19
CA PHE A 80 42.29 -1.48 4.22
C PHE A 80 40.93 -2.04 3.77
N SER A 81 40.46 -2.99 4.56
CA SER A 81 39.32 -3.86 4.35
C SER A 81 37.99 -3.11 4.34
N ALA A 82 37.30 -3.10 3.19
CA ALA A 82 35.88 -2.76 3.11
C ALA A 82 35.03 -3.98 3.54
N SER A 83 34.85 -4.18 4.84
CA SER A 83 34.01 -5.28 5.38
C SER A 83 33.04 -4.84 6.49
N SER A 84 33.16 -3.63 7.03
CA SER A 84 32.37 -3.19 8.20
C SER A 84 31.00 -2.61 7.87
N THR A 85 30.77 -2.04 6.68
CA THR A 85 29.51 -1.33 6.37
C THR A 85 28.33 -2.27 6.07
N MET A 86 28.59 -3.51 5.66
CA MET A 86 27.54 -4.50 5.31
C MET A 86 27.00 -5.25 6.54
N ASN A 87 27.71 -5.24 7.66
CA ASN A 87 27.33 -5.98 8.86
C ASN A 87 26.43 -5.14 9.79
N VAL A 88 26.69 -3.83 9.89
CA VAL A 88 25.88 -2.90 10.71
C VAL A 88 24.44 -2.84 10.21
N ASN A 89 24.22 -2.63 8.91
CA ASN A 89 22.88 -2.60 8.31
C ASN A 89 22.10 -3.92 8.49
N LYS A 90 22.81 -5.06 8.53
CA LYS A 90 22.17 -6.36 8.71
C LYS A 90 21.76 -6.57 10.17
N ILE A 91 22.59 -6.18 11.12
CA ILE A 91 22.30 -6.29 12.55
C ILE A 91 21.11 -5.41 12.91
N GLU A 92 21.14 -4.14 12.48
CA GLU A 92 20.04 -3.19 12.70
C GLU A 92 18.73 -3.70 12.09
N ALA A 93 18.72 -4.11 10.81
CA ALA A 93 17.52 -4.67 10.18
C ALA A 93 16.99 -5.91 10.91
N THR A 94 17.88 -6.75 11.44
CA THR A 94 17.49 -7.94 12.22
C THR A 94 16.92 -7.56 13.59
N GLU A 95 17.45 -6.53 14.25
CA GLU A 95 16.89 -5.99 15.50
C GLU A 95 15.53 -5.31 15.27
N PHE A 96 15.38 -4.53 14.20
CA PHE A 96 14.10 -3.92 13.84
C PHE A 96 13.01 -4.97 13.57
N LEU A 97 13.33 -6.04 12.85
CA LEU A 97 12.41 -7.15 12.63
C LEU A 97 12.03 -7.86 13.94
N LYS A 98 12.98 -8.03 14.86
CA LYS A 98 12.71 -8.58 16.20
C LYS A 98 11.76 -7.67 17.00
N LEU A 99 12.00 -6.36 17.01
CA LEU A 99 11.15 -5.39 17.70
C LEU A 99 9.73 -5.38 17.14
N GLN A 100 9.57 -5.47 15.82
CA GLN A 100 8.25 -5.52 15.18
C GLN A 100 7.49 -6.80 15.50
N ARG A 101 8.17 -7.95 15.45
CA ARG A 101 7.56 -9.22 15.84
C ARG A 101 7.19 -9.23 17.33
N TYR A 102 8.02 -8.63 18.16
CA TYR A 102 7.72 -8.39 19.58
C TYR A 102 6.48 -7.49 19.75
N ASN A 103 6.33 -6.43 18.95
CA ASN A 103 5.15 -5.56 18.99
C ASN A 103 3.86 -6.32 18.66
N ILE A 104 3.86 -7.19 17.63
CA ILE A 104 2.70 -8.04 17.32
C ILE A 104 2.39 -8.97 18.50
N GLN A 105 3.40 -9.61 19.07
CA GLN A 105 3.21 -10.51 20.22
C GLN A 105 2.68 -9.78 21.46
N GLN A 106 3.18 -8.57 21.73
CA GLN A 106 2.67 -7.72 22.82
C GLN A 106 1.24 -7.27 22.56
N LEU A 107 0.91 -6.86 21.33
CA LEU A 107 -0.45 -6.51 20.94
C LEU A 107 -1.41 -7.67 21.23
N VAL A 108 -1.06 -8.89 20.79
CA VAL A 108 -1.86 -10.10 20.99
C VAL A 108 -1.94 -10.52 22.46
N SER A 109 -0.86 -10.43 23.22
CA SER A 109 -0.79 -10.92 24.61
C SER A 109 -1.38 -9.94 25.63
N GLY A 110 -1.30 -8.63 25.35
CA GLY A 110 -1.64 -7.57 26.28
C GLY A 110 -3.07 -7.04 26.18
N ASN A 111 -3.80 -7.32 25.09
CA ASN A 111 -5.08 -6.67 24.81
C ASN A 111 -6.22 -7.68 24.65
N LYS A 112 -7.21 -7.58 25.55
CA LYS A 112 -8.44 -8.41 25.49
C LYS A 112 -9.38 -8.00 24.36
N ASP A 113 -9.34 -6.73 23.93
CA ASP A 113 -10.23 -6.14 22.93
C ASP A 113 -9.45 -5.68 21.69
N LEU A 114 -8.81 -6.62 20.98
CA LEU A 114 -8.08 -6.34 19.74
C LEU A 114 -8.92 -5.64 18.67
N ASP A 115 -10.23 -5.89 18.68
CA ASP A 115 -11.16 -5.26 17.75
C ASP A 115 -11.11 -3.73 17.86
N ASP A 116 -10.82 -3.17 19.04
CA ASP A 116 -10.68 -1.72 19.30
C ASP A 116 -9.31 -1.13 19.02
N LEU A 117 -8.36 -1.98 18.63
CA LEU A 117 -7.01 -1.54 18.27
C LEU A 117 -6.71 -1.75 16.80
N VAL A 118 -7.33 -2.71 16.10
CA VAL A 118 -6.94 -3.04 14.73
C VAL A 118 -7.96 -2.55 13.72
N THR A 119 -7.47 -1.84 12.70
CA THR A 119 -8.23 -1.49 11.50
C THR A 119 -7.84 -2.43 10.38
N VAL A 120 -8.80 -3.13 9.77
CA VAL A 120 -8.53 -4.08 8.70
C VAL A 120 -8.89 -3.47 7.35
N ILE A 121 -7.90 -3.33 6.47
CA ILE A 121 -8.04 -2.76 5.13
C ILE A 121 -7.68 -3.83 4.11
N VAL A 122 -8.60 -4.16 3.22
CA VAL A 122 -8.31 -5.00 2.04
C VAL A 122 -7.82 -4.10 0.93
N PHE A 123 -6.76 -4.48 0.22
CA PHE A 123 -6.22 -3.69 -0.88
C PHE A 123 -5.74 -4.55 -2.04
N ASP A 124 -5.64 -3.92 -3.21
CA ASP A 124 -5.15 -4.52 -4.45
C ASP A 124 -4.50 -3.44 -5.32
N LEU A 125 -3.50 -3.82 -6.11
CA LEU A 125 -2.73 -2.94 -6.99
C LEU A 125 -2.74 -3.44 -8.43
N GLU A 126 -2.94 -2.52 -9.38
CA GLU A 126 -2.59 -2.75 -10.78
C GLU A 126 -1.27 -2.06 -11.12
N THR A 127 -0.45 -2.68 -11.95
CA THR A 127 0.89 -2.20 -12.28
C THR A 127 1.16 -2.25 -13.78
N THR A 128 2.18 -1.52 -14.23
CA THR A 128 2.68 -1.56 -15.63
C THR A 128 3.44 -2.86 -15.98
N GLY A 129 3.62 -3.77 -15.03
CA GLY A 129 4.38 -5.01 -15.20
C GLY A 129 4.72 -5.68 -13.86
N LEU A 130 5.49 -6.76 -13.89
CA LEU A 130 5.75 -7.61 -12.71
C LEU A 130 7.03 -7.25 -11.94
N SER A 131 7.85 -6.32 -12.46
CA SER A 131 9.12 -5.94 -11.84
C SER A 131 8.93 -4.77 -10.89
N ARG A 132 8.90 -5.03 -9.59
CA ARG A 132 8.87 -3.97 -8.56
C ARG A 132 9.95 -2.90 -8.73
N GLU A 133 11.10 -3.24 -9.32
CA GLU A 133 12.22 -2.30 -9.51
C GLU A 133 12.01 -1.35 -10.70
N ARG A 134 11.40 -1.82 -11.79
CA ARG A 134 11.26 -1.07 -13.06
C ARG A 134 9.84 -0.57 -13.30
N ASP A 135 8.85 -1.33 -12.87
CA ASP A 135 7.45 -1.08 -13.12
C ASP A 135 6.86 -0.20 -12.01
N GLN A 136 5.74 0.43 -12.36
CA GLN A 136 5.02 1.43 -11.57
C GLN A 136 3.60 0.95 -11.32
N ILE A 137 3.07 1.30 -10.15
CA ILE A 137 1.65 1.17 -9.82
C ILE A 137 0.85 2.15 -10.70
N ILE A 138 -0.30 1.70 -11.21
CA ILE A 138 -1.22 2.47 -12.07
C ILE A 138 -2.66 2.48 -11.56
N GLU A 139 -3.01 1.62 -10.61
CA GLU A 139 -4.26 1.71 -9.86
C GLU A 139 -4.00 1.23 -8.42
N ILE A 140 -4.63 1.89 -7.46
CA ILE A 140 -4.67 1.49 -6.06
C ILE A 140 -6.12 1.45 -5.63
N ALA A 141 -6.56 0.34 -5.03
CA ALA A 141 -7.86 0.23 -4.38
C ALA A 141 -7.71 -0.28 -2.94
N LEU A 142 -8.43 0.35 -2.01
CA LEU A 142 -8.53 -0.03 -0.60
C LEU A 142 -10.00 -0.10 -0.18
N GLN A 143 -10.32 -1.02 0.72
CA GLN A 143 -11.60 -1.09 1.43
C GLN A 143 -11.35 -1.35 2.93
N ASP A 144 -11.79 -0.42 3.76
CA ASP A 144 -11.91 -0.62 5.21
C ASP A 144 -13.10 -1.56 5.50
N LEU A 145 -12.80 -2.70 6.12
CA LEU A 145 -13.81 -3.70 6.48
C LEU A 145 -14.74 -3.24 7.60
N ARG A 146 -14.40 -2.16 8.31
CA ARG A 146 -15.31 -1.50 9.25
C ARG A 146 -16.53 -0.88 8.54
N GLY A 147 -16.44 -0.66 7.23
CA GLY A 147 -17.53 -0.08 6.44
C GLY A 147 -17.83 1.37 6.80
N GLY A 148 -19.08 1.78 6.56
CA GLY A 148 -19.53 3.18 6.70
C GLY A 148 -19.29 4.03 5.46
N LYS A 149 -19.66 5.32 5.54
CA LYS A 149 -19.48 6.25 4.42
C LYS A 149 -17.99 6.38 4.09
N ASN A 150 -17.66 6.36 2.79
CA ASN A 150 -16.29 6.46 2.29
C ASN A 150 -15.36 5.38 2.86
N SER A 151 -15.85 4.15 3.03
CA SER A 151 -15.02 3.00 3.44
C SER A 151 -14.08 2.52 2.34
N THR A 152 -14.18 3.06 1.13
CA THR A 152 -13.35 2.70 -0.02
C THR A 152 -12.50 3.87 -0.48
N PHE A 153 -11.31 3.56 -0.95
CA PHE A 153 -10.44 4.49 -1.67
C PHE A 153 -10.03 3.83 -2.99
N GLN A 154 -10.11 4.57 -4.10
CA GLN A 154 -9.65 4.09 -5.40
C GLN A 154 -9.04 5.26 -6.18
N SER A 155 -7.89 5.04 -6.80
CA SER A 155 -7.29 6.01 -7.71
C SER A 155 -6.52 5.31 -8.81
N LEU A 156 -6.63 5.83 -10.03
CA LEU A 156 -5.59 5.63 -11.03
C LEU A 156 -4.33 6.39 -10.59
N VAL A 157 -3.18 5.97 -11.12
CA VAL A 157 -1.89 6.63 -10.89
C VAL A 157 -1.22 6.83 -12.23
N ASN A 158 -0.72 8.04 -12.48
CA ASN A 158 0.06 8.34 -13.67
C ASN A 158 1.49 7.81 -13.47
N PRO A 159 1.91 6.76 -14.20
CA PRO A 159 3.23 6.16 -14.01
C PRO A 159 4.34 6.94 -14.73
N GLY A 160 4.00 8.04 -15.42
CA GLY A 160 4.93 8.82 -16.23
C GLY A 160 5.49 8.06 -17.45
N ARG A 161 4.84 6.96 -17.86
CA ARG A 161 5.28 6.08 -18.95
C ARG A 161 4.11 5.35 -19.62
N HIS A 162 4.36 4.74 -20.77
CA HIS A 162 3.38 3.91 -21.46
C HIS A 162 3.00 2.65 -20.68
N VAL A 163 1.71 2.32 -20.71
CA VAL A 163 1.12 1.10 -20.16
C VAL A 163 0.97 0.07 -21.29
N THR A 164 1.84 -0.94 -21.32
CA THR A 164 1.88 -1.95 -22.40
C THR A 164 1.04 -3.18 -22.11
N ASN A 165 0.77 -3.46 -20.84
CA ASN A 165 0.00 -4.61 -20.36
C ASN A 165 -1.49 -4.32 -20.17
N TRP A 166 -2.02 -3.28 -20.83
CA TRP A 166 -3.42 -2.85 -20.73
C TRP A 166 -4.44 -3.96 -21.04
N HIS A 167 -4.06 -4.97 -21.83
CA HIS A 167 -4.91 -6.13 -22.14
C HIS A 167 -5.20 -7.02 -20.91
N ILE A 168 -4.45 -6.87 -19.81
CA ILE A 168 -4.66 -7.60 -18.56
C ILE A 168 -5.76 -6.93 -17.74
N HIS A 169 -5.61 -5.63 -17.48
CA HIS A 169 -6.42 -4.87 -16.51
C HIS A 169 -7.34 -3.81 -17.13
N GLY A 170 -7.28 -3.62 -18.46
CA GLY A 170 -8.09 -2.65 -19.19
C GLY A 170 -7.73 -1.18 -18.96
N ILE A 171 -6.59 -0.88 -18.32
CA ILE A 171 -6.13 0.50 -18.06
C ILE A 171 -5.18 0.91 -19.16
N THR A 172 -5.59 1.87 -19.99
CA THR A 172 -4.78 2.36 -21.11
C THR A 172 -3.84 3.49 -20.68
N THR A 173 -2.84 3.78 -21.53
CA THR A 173 -1.97 4.96 -21.33
C THR A 173 -2.80 6.25 -21.26
N ASP A 174 -3.79 6.40 -22.15
CA ASP A 174 -4.65 7.59 -22.19
C ASP A 174 -5.45 7.79 -20.90
N MET A 175 -5.83 6.71 -20.20
CA MET A 175 -6.52 6.80 -18.92
C MET A 175 -5.62 7.35 -17.83
N VAL A 176 -4.37 6.86 -17.74
CA VAL A 176 -3.44 7.26 -16.67
C VAL A 176 -2.75 8.60 -16.94
N CYS A 177 -2.78 9.08 -18.19
CA CYS A 177 -2.22 10.38 -18.58
C CYS A 177 -3.22 11.54 -18.51
N ARG A 178 -4.46 11.31 -18.08
CA ARG A 178 -5.45 12.39 -17.93
C ARG A 178 -4.98 13.41 -16.88
N PRO A 179 -5.31 14.71 -17.05
CA PRO A 179 -4.84 15.76 -16.16
C PRO A 179 -5.21 15.57 -14.68
N GLU A 180 -6.35 14.94 -14.40
CA GLU A 180 -6.85 14.68 -13.04
C GLU A 180 -6.23 13.44 -12.37
N VAL A 181 -5.49 12.61 -13.11
CA VAL A 181 -4.88 11.40 -12.56
C VAL A 181 -3.53 11.77 -11.92
N PRO A 182 -3.40 11.62 -10.59
CA PRO A 182 -2.22 12.08 -9.88
C PRO A 182 -1.01 11.19 -10.19
N ARG A 183 0.18 11.76 -10.05
CA ARG A 183 1.40 10.95 -9.94
C ARG A 183 1.50 10.34 -8.55
N MET A 184 2.38 9.33 -8.39
CA MET A 184 2.53 8.66 -7.10
C MET A 184 2.95 9.62 -5.98
N GLU A 185 3.79 10.60 -6.29
CA GLU A 185 4.29 11.60 -5.34
C GLU A 185 3.17 12.47 -4.76
N GLU A 186 2.12 12.71 -5.55
CA GLU A 186 0.92 13.45 -5.12
C GLU A 186 -0.04 12.54 -4.36
N LEU A 187 -0.22 11.30 -4.83
CA LEU A 187 -1.18 10.35 -4.30
C LEU A 187 -0.78 9.80 -2.92
N ILE A 188 0.52 9.60 -2.68
CA ILE A 188 1.00 8.87 -1.50
C ILE A 188 0.63 9.57 -0.18
N SER A 189 0.64 10.90 -0.16
CA SER A 189 0.22 11.69 0.99
C SER A 189 -1.29 11.57 1.22
N ILE A 190 -2.08 11.52 0.14
CA ILE A 190 -3.54 11.32 0.20
C ILE A 190 -3.86 9.92 0.70
N LEU A 191 -3.14 8.90 0.23
CA LEU A 191 -3.26 7.51 0.69
C LEU A 191 -3.00 7.40 2.19
N LEU A 192 -1.92 8.02 2.67
CA LEU A 192 -1.59 8.06 4.10
C LEU A 192 -2.68 8.75 4.93
N GLN A 193 -3.21 9.88 4.46
CA GLN A 193 -4.30 10.58 5.13
C GLN A 193 -5.57 9.74 5.17
N PHE A 194 -5.92 9.07 4.06
CA PHE A 194 -7.05 8.15 4.02
C PHE A 194 -6.89 7.07 5.08
N VAL A 195 -5.77 6.34 5.10
CA VAL A 195 -5.56 5.25 6.07
C VAL A 195 -5.58 5.75 7.50
N ARG A 196 -4.90 6.87 7.79
CA ARG A 196 -4.92 7.49 9.14
C ARG A 196 -6.32 7.89 9.58
N SER A 197 -7.17 8.36 8.67
CA SER A 197 -8.57 8.70 9.00
C SER A 197 -9.42 7.48 9.36
N ARG A 198 -9.01 6.27 8.95
CA ARG A 198 -9.68 5.01 9.27
C ARG A 198 -9.12 4.33 10.52
N GLN A 199 -7.82 4.53 10.74
CA GLN A 199 -7.08 3.94 11.84
C GLN A 199 -7.71 4.29 13.20
N LYS A 200 -7.88 3.27 14.05
CA LYS A 200 -8.33 3.45 15.42
C LYS A 200 -7.29 4.25 16.23
N PRO A 201 -7.70 5.10 17.19
CA PRO A 201 -6.76 5.87 18.01
C PRO A 201 -5.75 4.96 18.72
N ASN A 202 -4.46 5.24 18.60
CA ASN A 202 -3.37 4.41 19.13
C ASN A 202 -3.41 2.95 18.65
N GLY A 203 -4.08 2.70 17.53
CA GLY A 203 -4.28 1.38 16.96
C GLY A 203 -3.29 1.05 15.85
N TYR A 204 -3.45 -0.13 15.28
CA TYR A 204 -2.67 -0.67 14.18
C TYR A 204 -3.53 -0.83 12.94
N VAL A 205 -2.90 -0.89 11.77
CA VAL A 205 -3.58 -1.16 10.50
C VAL A 205 -3.10 -2.49 9.94
N LEU A 206 -4.04 -3.39 9.65
CA LEU A 206 -3.77 -4.65 8.98
C LEU A 206 -4.24 -4.56 7.53
N PHE A 207 -3.29 -4.54 6.61
CA PHE A 207 -3.52 -4.60 5.17
C PHE A 207 -3.61 -6.04 4.69
N VAL A 208 -4.70 -6.39 4.01
CA VAL A 208 -4.96 -7.74 3.50
C VAL A 208 -4.95 -7.70 1.97
N ALA A 209 -4.10 -8.51 1.35
CA ALA A 209 -4.07 -8.68 -0.11
C ALA A 209 -3.92 -10.17 -0.48
N HIS A 210 -4.21 -10.50 -1.74
CA HIS A 210 -4.03 -11.84 -2.26
C HIS A 210 -2.70 -11.92 -3.01
N ASN A 211 -1.76 -12.74 -2.53
CA ASN A 211 -0.35 -12.71 -2.96
C ASN A 211 0.44 -11.49 -2.47
N ALA A 212 0.00 -10.89 -1.36
CA ALA A 212 0.55 -9.68 -0.76
C ALA A 212 2.08 -9.72 -0.64
N ARG A 213 2.64 -10.83 -0.15
CA ARG A 213 4.07 -10.94 0.16
C ARG A 213 4.95 -10.93 -1.09
N ALA A 214 4.45 -11.51 -2.18
CA ALA A 214 5.24 -11.66 -3.40
C ALA A 214 5.04 -10.50 -4.38
N PHE A 215 3.88 -9.84 -4.34
CA PHE A 215 3.46 -8.84 -5.32
C PHE A 215 3.15 -7.47 -4.72
N ASP A 216 2.00 -7.30 -4.08
CA ASP A 216 1.48 -5.98 -3.71
C ASP A 216 2.38 -5.21 -2.75
N VAL A 217 2.77 -5.85 -1.64
CA VAL A 217 3.57 -5.21 -0.59
C VAL A 217 4.92 -4.75 -1.13
N PRO A 218 5.67 -5.56 -1.89
CA PRO A 218 6.90 -5.06 -2.51
C PRO A 218 6.73 -3.89 -3.49
N PHE A 219 5.63 -3.82 -4.24
CA PHE A 219 5.34 -2.67 -5.10
C PHE A 219 5.04 -1.43 -4.25
N LEU A 220 4.24 -1.59 -3.20
CA LEU A 220 3.93 -0.51 -2.26
C LEU A 220 5.20 0.01 -1.58
N VAL A 221 6.05 -0.87 -1.05
CA VAL A 221 7.36 -0.52 -0.47
C VAL A 221 8.21 0.29 -1.44
N LYS A 222 8.28 -0.13 -2.71
CA LYS A 222 9.07 0.61 -3.69
C LYS A 222 8.46 1.98 -4.02
N ALA A 223 7.14 2.09 -4.09
CA ALA A 223 6.45 3.36 -4.32
C ALA A 223 6.74 4.35 -3.17
N PHE A 224 6.62 3.90 -1.92
CA PHE A 224 6.99 4.67 -0.73
C PHE A 224 8.46 5.13 -0.76
N SER A 225 9.37 4.20 -1.03
CA SER A 225 10.80 4.50 -1.15
C SER A 225 11.12 5.51 -2.27
N ARG A 226 10.46 5.41 -3.44
CA ARG A 226 10.64 6.37 -4.55
C ARG A 226 10.18 7.79 -4.18
N CYS A 227 9.20 7.90 -3.29
CA CYS A 227 8.70 9.18 -2.78
C CYS A 227 9.47 9.70 -1.56
N ASN A 228 10.51 9.00 -1.08
CA ASN A 228 11.23 9.30 0.17
C ASN A 228 10.30 9.39 1.40
N ILE A 229 9.33 8.49 1.47
CA ILE A 229 8.39 8.38 2.59
C ILE A 229 8.47 6.97 3.14
N ASP A 230 8.60 6.84 4.47
CA ASP A 230 8.59 5.55 5.14
C ASP A 230 7.16 5.01 5.28
N ILE A 231 7.00 3.70 5.13
CA ILE A 231 5.75 3.03 5.49
C ILE A 231 5.62 3.07 7.03
N PRO A 232 4.46 3.50 7.57
CA PRO A 232 4.25 3.53 9.01
C PRO A 232 4.52 2.17 9.69
N LEU A 233 5.19 2.20 10.84
CA LEU A 233 5.60 1.00 11.58
C LEU A 233 4.44 0.24 12.22
N ASP A 234 3.29 0.89 12.35
CA ASP A 234 2.03 0.34 12.84
C ASP A 234 1.18 -0.30 11.72
N TRP A 235 1.73 -0.39 10.50
CA TRP A 235 1.13 -1.11 9.38
C TRP A 235 1.68 -2.53 9.28
N PHE A 236 0.77 -3.49 9.37
CA PHE A 236 1.02 -4.90 9.13
C PHE A 236 0.32 -5.37 7.88
N PHE A 237 0.81 -6.47 7.32
CA PHE A 237 0.33 -7.04 6.06
C PHE A 237 -0.03 -8.50 6.25
N LEU A 238 -1.05 -8.96 5.54
CA LEU A 238 -1.51 -10.33 5.52
C LEU A 238 -1.67 -10.80 4.08
N ASP A 239 -1.07 -11.95 3.79
CA ASP A 239 -1.27 -12.66 2.53
C ASP A 239 -2.36 -13.73 2.73
N THR A 240 -3.37 -13.71 1.88
CA THR A 240 -4.49 -14.67 1.96
C THR A 240 -4.19 -16.03 1.33
N ILE A 241 -3.13 -16.17 0.51
CA ILE A 241 -2.78 -17.47 -0.11
C ILE A 241 -2.46 -18.53 0.96
N PRO A 242 -1.63 -18.28 1.99
CA PRO A 242 -1.42 -19.23 3.07
C PRO A 242 -2.72 -19.68 3.77
N LEU A 243 -3.63 -18.74 4.05
CA LEU A 243 -4.93 -19.05 4.68
C LEU A 243 -5.78 -19.95 3.78
N ALA A 244 -5.87 -19.63 2.50
CA ALA A 244 -6.60 -20.43 1.53
C ALA A 244 -6.05 -21.86 1.39
N ARG A 245 -4.71 -22.01 1.42
CA ARG A 245 -4.08 -23.33 1.42
C ARG A 245 -4.37 -24.12 2.69
N GLU A 246 -4.45 -23.46 3.84
CA GLU A 246 -4.79 -24.08 5.13
C GLU A 246 -6.22 -24.63 5.12
N VAL A 247 -7.18 -23.84 4.63
CA VAL A 247 -8.55 -24.30 4.41
C VAL A 247 -8.58 -25.55 3.52
N MET A 248 -7.95 -25.48 2.34
CA MET A 248 -7.94 -26.61 1.39
C MET A 248 -7.34 -27.88 2.01
N LYS A 249 -6.29 -27.75 2.84
CA LYS A 249 -5.71 -28.88 3.58
C LYS A 249 -6.69 -29.45 4.60
N SER A 250 -7.40 -28.59 5.34
CA SER A 250 -8.36 -29.02 6.37
C SER A 250 -9.54 -29.78 5.78
N GLU A 251 -9.90 -29.50 4.51
CA GLU A 251 -10.94 -30.20 3.76
C GLU A 251 -10.45 -31.50 3.09
N GLY A 252 -9.18 -31.87 3.26
CA GLY A 252 -8.57 -33.02 2.58
C GLY A 252 -8.37 -32.82 1.08
N SER A 253 -8.51 -31.59 0.57
CA SER A 253 -8.32 -31.27 -0.85
C SER A 253 -6.83 -31.22 -1.23
N LYS A 254 -6.52 -31.63 -2.46
CA LYS A 254 -5.17 -31.45 -3.02
C LYS A 254 -4.88 -29.96 -3.16
N VAL A 255 -3.89 -29.46 -2.43
CA VAL A 255 -3.51 -28.04 -2.45
C VAL A 255 -2.86 -27.71 -3.80
N PRO A 256 -3.48 -26.86 -4.63
CA PRO A 256 -2.87 -26.48 -5.90
C PRO A 256 -1.65 -25.58 -5.66
N TYR A 257 -0.69 -25.64 -6.58
CA TYR A 257 0.50 -24.79 -6.52
C TYR A 257 0.13 -23.30 -6.58
N LYS A 258 -0.83 -22.95 -7.46
CA LYS A 258 -1.43 -21.60 -7.53
C LYS A 258 -2.84 -21.64 -6.97
N VAL A 259 -3.10 -20.76 -6.03
CA VAL A 259 -4.45 -20.45 -5.54
C VAL A 259 -4.76 -19.06 -6.08
N SER A 260 -5.67 -18.95 -7.04
CA SER A 260 -6.06 -17.65 -7.60
C SER A 260 -7.29 -17.10 -6.89
N LEU A 261 -7.44 -15.78 -6.92
CA LEU A 261 -8.63 -15.11 -6.39
C LEU A 261 -9.91 -15.59 -7.09
N GLN A 262 -9.83 -15.82 -8.40
CA GLN A 262 -10.93 -16.37 -9.18
C GLN A 262 -11.33 -17.77 -8.70
N ALA A 263 -10.38 -18.69 -8.56
CA ALA A 263 -10.68 -20.05 -8.10
C ALA A 263 -11.30 -20.07 -6.69
N LEU A 264 -10.86 -19.16 -5.80
CA LEU A 264 -11.47 -19.02 -4.48
C LEU A 264 -12.88 -18.43 -4.55
N GLY A 265 -13.10 -17.44 -5.40
CA GLY A 265 -14.43 -16.89 -5.59
C GLY A 265 -15.39 -17.91 -6.17
N ASP A 266 -14.94 -18.72 -7.13
CA ASP A 266 -15.76 -19.79 -7.73
C ASP A 266 -16.08 -20.88 -6.69
N LYS A 267 -15.10 -21.25 -5.85
CA LYS A 267 -15.31 -22.19 -4.72
C LYS A 267 -16.41 -21.71 -3.76
N TYR A 268 -16.42 -20.42 -3.44
CA TYR A 268 -17.35 -19.85 -2.45
C TYR A 268 -18.64 -19.27 -3.06
N ASP A 269 -18.87 -19.47 -4.36
CA ASP A 269 -19.96 -18.84 -5.12
C ASP A 269 -20.01 -17.30 -4.95
N ILE A 270 -18.82 -16.69 -4.84
CA ILE A 270 -18.64 -15.24 -4.76
C ILE A 270 -18.39 -14.73 -6.17
N LYS A 271 -19.46 -14.19 -6.76
CA LYS A 271 -19.43 -13.56 -8.09
C LYS A 271 -18.57 -12.31 -8.09
N GLN A 272 -17.83 -12.13 -9.18
CA GLN A 272 -17.11 -10.90 -9.48
C GLN A 272 -18.11 -9.77 -9.73
N ILE A 273 -18.00 -8.67 -8.99
CA ILE A 273 -18.78 -7.46 -9.24
C ILE A 273 -17.91 -6.46 -10.00
N GLY A 274 -18.11 -6.38 -11.32
CA GLY A 274 -17.32 -5.56 -12.23
C GLY A 274 -16.37 -6.38 -13.09
N THR A 275 -15.42 -5.70 -13.74
CA THR A 275 -14.43 -6.35 -14.61
C THR A 275 -13.30 -6.93 -13.75
N ALA A 276 -12.88 -8.16 -14.06
CA ALA A 276 -11.67 -8.75 -13.48
C ALA A 276 -10.44 -7.90 -13.81
N HIS A 277 -9.45 -7.89 -12.91
CA HIS A 277 -8.25 -7.05 -13.04
C HIS A 277 -8.58 -5.56 -13.05
N ARG A 278 -9.61 -5.20 -12.28
CA ARG A 278 -9.83 -3.84 -11.81
C ARG A 278 -9.73 -3.91 -10.30
N SER A 279 -8.76 -3.22 -9.75
CA SER A 279 -8.36 -3.36 -8.35
C SER A 279 -9.53 -3.30 -7.36
N MET A 280 -10.49 -2.37 -7.55
CA MET A 280 -11.66 -2.29 -6.65
C MET A 280 -12.63 -3.47 -6.79
N SER A 281 -12.77 -4.06 -7.98
CA SER A 281 -13.54 -5.30 -8.15
C SER A 281 -12.89 -6.44 -7.38
N ASP A 282 -11.56 -6.54 -7.44
CA ASP A 282 -10.81 -7.60 -6.79
C ASP A 282 -10.74 -7.40 -5.27
N VAL A 283 -10.61 -6.15 -4.78
CA VAL A 283 -10.75 -5.81 -3.34
C VAL A 283 -12.10 -6.24 -2.78
N LYS A 284 -13.20 -5.96 -3.48
CA LYS A 284 -14.54 -6.36 -3.02
C LYS A 284 -14.69 -7.88 -2.97
N ARG A 285 -14.20 -8.57 -4.00
CA ARG A 285 -14.22 -10.04 -4.06
C ARG A 285 -13.35 -10.64 -2.95
N LEU A 286 -12.15 -10.13 -2.77
CA LEU A 286 -11.22 -10.54 -1.72
C LEU A 286 -11.78 -10.27 -0.32
N SER A 287 -12.50 -9.18 -0.11
CA SER A 287 -13.12 -8.87 1.19
C SER A 287 -14.09 -9.97 1.62
N LEU A 288 -14.92 -10.46 0.70
CA LEU A 288 -15.85 -11.57 0.96
C LEU A 288 -15.12 -12.90 1.11
N ILE A 289 -14.12 -13.18 0.28
CA ILE A 289 -13.29 -14.39 0.37
C ILE A 289 -12.55 -14.44 1.72
N PHE A 290 -11.96 -13.33 2.14
CA PHE A 290 -11.24 -13.23 3.41
C PHE A 290 -12.14 -13.53 4.61
N GLN A 291 -13.39 -13.06 4.59
CA GLN A 291 -14.40 -13.40 5.59
C GLN A 291 -14.70 -14.92 5.60
N ARG A 292 -14.80 -15.56 4.43
CA ARG A 292 -15.00 -17.02 4.34
C ARG A 292 -13.80 -17.79 4.88
N LEU A 293 -12.58 -17.41 4.48
CA LEU A 293 -11.34 -18.05 4.93
C LEU A 293 -11.19 -17.98 6.45
N THR A 294 -11.39 -16.81 7.04
CA THR A 294 -11.27 -16.62 8.50
C THR A 294 -12.36 -17.37 9.26
N PHE A 295 -13.59 -17.43 8.73
CA PHE A 295 -14.69 -18.19 9.30
C PHE A 295 -14.40 -19.71 9.31
N GLU A 296 -13.96 -20.28 8.18
CA GLU A 296 -13.69 -21.72 8.06
C GLU A 296 -12.52 -22.16 8.95
N LEU A 297 -11.48 -21.34 9.03
CA LEU A 297 -10.35 -21.58 9.93
C LEU A 297 -10.67 -21.31 11.41
N LYS A 298 -11.86 -20.77 11.73
CA LYS A 298 -12.23 -20.27 13.06
C LYS A 298 -11.13 -19.36 13.63
N LEU A 299 -10.56 -18.51 12.77
CA LEU A 299 -9.35 -17.76 13.07
C LEU A 299 -9.72 -16.41 13.73
N PRO A 300 -9.50 -16.23 15.05
CA PRO A 300 -9.73 -14.95 15.69
C PRO A 300 -8.71 -13.89 15.22
N LEU A 301 -8.99 -12.62 15.50
CA LEU A 301 -8.10 -11.51 15.12
C LEU A 301 -6.67 -11.69 15.64
N SER A 302 -6.48 -12.25 16.84
CA SER A 302 -5.15 -12.61 17.35
C SER A 302 -4.40 -13.58 16.44
N GLY A 303 -5.06 -14.66 16.01
CA GLY A 303 -4.48 -15.64 15.09
C GLY A 303 -4.25 -15.09 13.67
N ILE A 304 -5.02 -14.08 13.26
CA ILE A 304 -4.76 -13.34 12.01
C ILE A 304 -3.47 -12.52 12.16
N LEU A 305 -3.32 -11.77 13.25
CA LEU A 305 -2.14 -10.94 13.53
C LEU A 305 -0.86 -11.76 13.67
N GLU A 306 -0.93 -12.96 14.26
CA GLU A 306 0.20 -13.89 14.33
C GLU A 306 0.72 -14.34 12.95
N LYS A 307 -0.16 -14.34 11.93
CA LYS A 307 0.18 -14.67 10.55
C LYS A 307 0.54 -13.42 9.72
N ALA A 308 0.38 -12.23 10.27
CA ALA A 308 0.74 -10.98 9.62
C ALA A 308 2.26 -10.76 9.60
N PHE A 309 2.70 -9.82 8.77
CA PHE A 309 4.11 -9.48 8.59
C PHE A 309 4.31 -7.98 8.38
N SER A 310 5.52 -7.50 8.61
CA SER A 310 5.89 -6.10 8.38
C SER A 310 6.40 -5.92 6.95
N HIS A 311 6.31 -4.71 6.41
CA HIS A 311 6.90 -4.38 5.11
C HIS A 311 8.41 -4.70 5.04
N LEU A 312 9.11 -4.62 6.18
CA LEU A 312 10.53 -4.96 6.33
C LEU A 312 10.82 -6.44 6.05
N ASP A 313 9.86 -7.34 6.23
CA ASP A 313 10.04 -8.77 5.93
C ASP A 313 10.20 -9.04 4.43
N THR A 314 9.80 -8.09 3.57
CA THR A 314 9.87 -8.24 2.10
C THR A 314 11.21 -7.80 1.49
N THR A 315 12.05 -7.10 2.25
CA THR A 315 13.35 -6.58 1.79
C THR A 315 14.51 -7.55 2.08
N SER A 316 14.30 -8.52 2.98
CA SER A 316 15.33 -9.46 3.46
C SER A 316 15.71 -10.60 2.49
N THR A 317 14.98 -10.83 1.39
CA THR A 317 15.20 -12.02 0.53
C THR A 317 16.32 -11.89 -0.52
N LYS A 318 17.18 -10.86 -0.47
CA LYS A 318 18.39 -10.81 -1.33
C LYS A 318 19.56 -11.51 -0.65
N LYS A 319 19.72 -12.80 -0.94
CA LYS A 319 21.01 -13.49 -1.23
C LYS A 319 20.73 -14.94 -1.62
N LYS A 320 20.41 -15.17 -2.91
CA LYS A 320 20.65 -16.49 -3.51
C LYS A 320 22.15 -16.60 -3.77
N LYS A 321 22.68 -17.74 -3.33
CA LYS A 321 24.06 -18.21 -3.42
C LYS A 321 24.59 -18.06 -4.86
N ASN A 322 25.78 -17.48 -4.98
CA ASN A 322 26.73 -17.88 -6.02
C ASN A 322 27.32 -19.24 -5.61
#